data_AF-A0A6B2TQP0-F1
#
_entry.id   AF-A0A6B2TQP0-F1
#
_cell.length_a   1.000
_cell.length_b   1.000
_cell.length_c   1.000
_cell.angle_alpha   90.00
_cell.angle_beta   90.00
_cell.angle_gamma   90.00
#
_symmetry.space_group_name_H-M   'P 1'
#
loop_
_entity.id
_entity.type
_entity.pdbx_description
1 polymer ?
#
loop_
_entity_poly.entity_id
_entity_poly.type
_entity_poly.pdbx_seq_one_letter_code
_entity_poly.pdbx_strand_id
1 'polypeptide(L)'
;GQAAQDAGARALFVTDDRPGRLNAWFGTDDNGDRPLQIVTVDAADGVRLIAAARAGKRVESTGTLNTPYVYDLSEGHEGGIPKRDLTYEPSARELATLDTRFHSVKPAAGGEYRYSLTDTFPVGLGFQEKIDLPAERTEYVSTGRGQVWHESVSTGPGALEERSGLVAYKGGGRTGLDWFKPVLHPWLGTGLGWGQTRTGDDLAFNVPGWGDSGPDHTGFGDVWNEESMTQVSEVFVDGVSADRRKSSGVYVWDADPAEHTYKVVTDTTLAQDRWQLATKGHAEWTFKSKRTPEDRKTFLPLINLGFDVDTDLAGTVRGGRTVDVGIFAEYVKGAAATGTIGGGELSVSYDEGKTWRDVRLERDGSKAAWEGEVKVPRDARSLSLRASARDDRGGAVSQEIVRAVGVR
;
A
#
# COMPACT_ATOMS: atom_id res chain seq x y z
N GLY A 1 -5.64 7.09 34.56
CA GLY A 1 -5.11 8.21 33.78
C GLY A 1 -5.22 9.52 34.55
N GLN A 2 -6.41 10.15 34.54
CA GLN A 2 -6.65 11.50 35.06
C GLN A 2 -6.07 11.76 36.46
N ALA A 3 -6.40 10.94 37.45
CA ALA A 3 -5.91 11.14 38.82
C ALA A 3 -4.38 11.14 38.95
N ALA A 4 -3.66 10.34 38.15
CA ALA A 4 -2.20 10.33 38.17
C ALA A 4 -1.62 11.61 37.54
N GLN A 5 -2.24 12.09 36.46
CA GLN A 5 -1.88 13.36 35.82
C GLN A 5 -2.12 14.53 36.78
N ASP A 6 -3.27 14.58 37.45
CA ASP A 6 -3.61 15.63 38.43
C ASP A 6 -2.67 15.63 39.64
N ALA A 7 -2.18 14.45 40.03
CA ALA A 7 -1.17 14.28 41.07
C ALA A 7 0.26 14.69 40.63
N GLY A 8 0.45 15.13 39.39
CA GLY A 8 1.75 15.54 38.85
C GLY A 8 2.69 14.38 38.53
N ALA A 9 2.16 13.17 38.34
CA ALA A 9 2.97 12.03 37.92
C ALA A 9 3.63 12.32 36.57
N ARG A 10 4.88 11.86 36.41
CA ARG A 10 5.62 11.98 35.13
C ARG A 10 5.38 10.80 34.20
N ALA A 11 5.11 9.63 34.78
CA ALA A 11 4.74 8.42 34.08
C ALA A 11 3.81 7.58 34.97
N LEU A 12 3.00 6.74 34.33
CA LEU A 12 2.11 5.78 34.98
C LEU A 12 2.34 4.39 34.39
N PHE A 13 2.80 3.46 35.24
CA PHE A 13 2.89 2.04 34.89
C PHE A 13 1.63 1.34 35.41
N VAL A 14 0.91 0.65 34.53
CA VAL A 14 -0.35 -0.01 34.84
C VAL A 14 -0.21 -1.51 34.60
N THR A 15 -0.77 -2.28 35.52
CA THR A 15 -0.81 -3.74 35.42
C THR A 15 -2.12 -4.24 36.04
N ASP A 16 -2.50 -5.47 35.74
CA ASP A 16 -3.53 -6.22 36.45
C ASP A 16 -2.97 -7.59 36.88
N ASP A 17 -3.83 -8.48 37.37
CA ASP A 17 -3.47 -9.83 37.78
C ASP A 17 -3.70 -10.88 36.68
N ARG A 18 -3.99 -10.45 35.44
CA ARG A 18 -4.25 -11.36 34.33
C ARG A 18 -2.95 -11.74 33.61
N PRO A 19 -2.92 -12.93 32.97
CA PRO A 19 -1.81 -13.30 32.10
C PRO A 19 -1.67 -12.32 30.92
N GLY A 20 -0.43 -11.91 30.64
CA GLY A 20 -0.09 -10.99 29.55
C GLY A 20 0.02 -9.53 29.97
N ARG A 21 0.21 -8.64 29.00
CA ARG A 21 0.17 -7.18 29.24
C ARG A 21 -1.26 -6.70 29.16
N LEU A 22 -1.63 -5.80 30.06
CA LEU A 22 -2.94 -5.14 30.03
C LEU A 22 -3.11 -4.38 28.69
N ASN A 23 -4.15 -4.72 27.94
CA ASN A 23 -4.63 -3.93 26.80
C ASN A 23 -5.85 -3.15 27.25
N ALA A 24 -5.70 -1.83 27.43
CA ALA A 24 -6.77 -0.94 27.86
C ALA A 24 -6.55 0.47 27.32
N TRP A 25 -7.66 1.19 27.10
CA TRP A 25 -7.63 2.59 26.70
C TRP A 25 -7.35 3.48 27.91
N PHE A 26 -6.32 4.33 27.79
CA PHE A 26 -5.95 5.31 28.83
C PHE A 26 -5.98 6.75 28.34
N GLY A 27 -6.49 7.01 27.14
CA GLY A 27 -6.65 8.35 26.62
C GLY A 27 -7.77 9.14 27.32
N THR A 28 -8.17 10.23 26.70
CA THR A 28 -9.30 11.07 27.14
C THR A 28 -10.63 10.48 26.68
N ASP A 29 -11.73 10.99 27.23
CA ASP A 29 -13.09 10.49 26.94
C ASP A 29 -13.54 10.82 25.50
N ASP A 30 -12.90 11.79 24.87
CA ASP A 30 -13.05 12.19 23.46
C ASP A 30 -12.05 11.47 22.53
N ASN A 31 -11.50 10.33 22.96
CA ASN A 31 -10.53 9.52 22.21
C ASN A 31 -9.20 10.23 21.87
N GLY A 32 -8.83 11.26 22.63
CA GLY A 32 -7.55 11.94 22.53
C GLY A 32 -6.44 11.30 23.37
N ASP A 33 -5.20 11.69 23.08
CA ASP A 33 -4.03 11.30 23.86
C ASP A 33 -3.95 12.15 25.16
N ARG A 34 -3.35 11.59 26.21
CA ARG A 34 -3.08 12.32 27.46
C ARG A 34 -1.64 12.85 27.48
N PRO A 35 -1.39 14.03 28.08
CA PRO A 35 -0.04 14.53 28.31
C PRO A 35 0.63 13.82 29.51
N LEU A 36 0.55 12.49 29.54
CA LEU A 36 1.14 11.62 30.55
C LEU A 36 1.62 10.35 29.84
N GLN A 37 2.87 9.95 30.08
CA GLN A 37 3.36 8.67 29.58
C GLN A 37 2.70 7.54 30.38
N ILE A 38 1.94 6.68 29.69
CA ILE A 38 1.25 5.54 30.29
C ILE A 38 1.76 4.28 29.62
N VAL A 39 2.21 3.32 30.44
CA VAL A 39 2.80 2.06 29.98
C VAL A 39 2.09 0.91 30.67
N THR A 40 1.67 -0.09 29.92
CA THR A 40 1.15 -1.34 30.50
C THR A 40 2.26 -2.37 30.61
N VAL A 41 2.31 -3.05 31.76
CA VAL A 41 3.29 -4.09 32.07
C VAL A 41 2.55 -5.34 32.54
N ASP A 42 3.16 -6.51 32.37
CA ASP A 42 2.62 -7.75 32.94
C ASP A 42 2.74 -7.76 34.48
N ALA A 43 2.06 -8.72 35.11
CA ALA A 43 2.01 -8.83 36.57
C ALA A 43 3.40 -9.02 37.22
N ALA A 44 4.31 -9.75 36.56
CA ALA A 44 5.64 -10.02 37.12
C ALA A 44 6.51 -8.76 37.12
N ASP A 45 6.45 -7.98 36.04
CA ASP A 45 7.10 -6.69 35.90
C ASP A 45 6.50 -5.66 36.85
N GLY A 46 5.17 -5.67 37.02
CA GLY A 46 4.46 -4.87 38.01
C GLY A 46 4.95 -5.11 39.44
N VAL A 47 5.10 -6.37 39.85
CA VAL A 47 5.66 -6.73 41.17
C VAL A 47 7.09 -6.19 41.34
N ARG A 48 7.93 -6.29 40.30
CA ARG A 48 9.30 -5.75 40.33
C ARG A 48 9.31 -4.23 40.48
N LEU A 49 8.46 -3.52 39.74
CA LEU A 49 8.33 -2.05 39.83
C LEU A 49 7.83 -1.62 41.22
N ILE A 50 6.84 -2.32 41.79
CA ILE A 50 6.34 -2.05 43.16
C ILE A 50 7.43 -2.27 44.20
N ALA A 51 8.18 -3.37 44.10
CA ALA A 51 9.29 -3.66 45.02
C ALA A 51 10.40 -2.59 44.92
N ALA A 52 10.75 -2.17 43.70
CA ALA A 52 11.71 -1.09 43.46
C ALA A 52 11.24 0.25 44.08
N ALA A 53 9.96 0.61 43.89
CA ALA A 53 9.37 1.81 44.48
C ALA A 53 9.39 1.78 46.01
N ARG A 54 9.01 0.65 46.63
CA ARG A 54 9.07 0.46 48.11
C ARG A 54 10.48 0.57 48.66
N ALA A 55 11.49 0.17 47.89
CA ALA A 55 12.89 0.29 48.23
C ALA A 55 13.47 1.70 47.95
N GLY A 56 12.65 2.66 47.51
CA GLY A 56 13.10 4.02 47.18
C GLY A 56 14.01 4.10 45.94
N LYS A 57 14.00 3.07 45.09
CA LYS A 57 14.81 3.05 43.88
C LYS A 57 14.23 3.98 42.83
N ARG A 58 15.11 4.62 42.08
CA ARG A 58 14.75 5.39 40.88
C ARG A 58 14.67 4.46 39.67
N VAL A 59 13.72 4.75 38.78
CA VAL A 59 13.56 4.07 37.49
C VAL A 59 13.83 5.11 36.40
N GLU A 60 14.59 4.71 35.39
CA GLU A 60 14.76 5.45 34.15
C GLU A 60 13.92 4.76 33.07
N SER A 61 13.23 5.55 32.25
CA SER A 61 12.38 5.05 31.18
C SER A 61 12.59 5.87 29.92
N THR A 62 12.72 5.18 28.79
CA THR A 62 12.73 5.78 27.45
C THR A 62 11.54 5.23 26.68
N GLY A 63 10.76 6.12 26.06
CA GLY A 63 9.68 5.75 25.16
C GLY A 63 10.01 6.21 23.75
N THR A 64 9.71 5.36 22.77
CA THR A 64 9.86 5.69 21.35
C THR A 64 8.51 5.47 20.70
N LEU A 65 7.85 6.57 20.29
CA LEU A 65 6.48 6.52 19.76
C LEU A 65 6.41 5.68 18.47
N ASN A 66 7.23 6.04 17.48
CA ASN A 66 7.41 5.28 16.26
C ASN A 66 8.67 4.42 16.41
N THR A 67 8.49 3.17 16.83
CA THR A 67 9.62 2.26 17.08
C THR A 67 10.44 2.06 15.80
N PRO A 68 11.79 2.11 15.85
CA PRO A 68 12.63 1.91 14.66
C PRO A 68 12.69 0.44 14.23
N TYR A 69 12.08 -0.47 14.98
CA TYR A 69 11.93 -1.87 14.60
C TYR A 69 10.66 -2.50 15.16
N VAL A 70 10.14 -3.52 14.47
CA VAL A 70 9.03 -4.37 14.93
C VAL A 70 9.32 -5.84 14.62
N TYR A 71 8.70 -6.75 15.37
CA TYR A 71 8.76 -8.19 15.16
C TYR A 71 7.35 -8.71 14.90
N ASP A 72 7.09 -9.11 13.66
CA ASP A 72 5.82 -9.73 13.26
C ASP A 72 5.99 -11.25 13.24
N LEU A 73 5.66 -11.82 14.39
CA LEU A 73 5.91 -13.22 14.71
C LEU A 73 4.60 -13.99 14.81
N SER A 74 4.54 -15.11 14.09
CA SER A 74 3.45 -16.07 14.17
C SER A 74 4.02 -17.47 13.94
N GLU A 75 3.73 -18.38 14.88
CA GLU A 75 4.07 -19.81 14.80
C GLU A 75 2.77 -20.62 14.76
N GLY A 76 2.51 -21.29 13.65
CA GLY A 76 1.37 -22.18 13.48
C GLY A 76 1.66 -23.60 13.98
N HIS A 77 0.71 -24.21 14.69
CA HIS A 77 0.78 -25.61 15.10
C HIS A 77 -0.40 -26.42 14.53
N GLU A 78 -0.13 -27.16 13.46
CA GLU A 78 -1.15 -27.97 12.80
C GLU A 78 -1.57 -29.17 13.67
N GLY A 79 -2.88 -29.45 13.72
CA GLY A 79 -3.43 -30.65 14.39
C GLY A 79 -3.63 -30.55 15.90
N GLY A 80 -3.12 -29.51 16.57
CA GLY A 80 -3.44 -29.23 17.97
C GLY A 80 -2.41 -28.38 18.71
N ILE A 81 -2.76 -27.95 19.93
CA ILE A 81 -1.85 -27.22 20.82
C ILE A 81 -0.74 -28.16 21.31
N PRO A 82 0.54 -27.84 21.09
CA PRO A 82 1.64 -28.67 21.56
C PRO A 82 1.61 -28.90 23.09
N LYS A 83 2.00 -30.11 23.53
CA LYS A 83 2.21 -30.42 24.96
C LYS A 83 3.53 -29.90 25.52
N ARG A 84 4.40 -29.38 24.64
CA ARG A 84 5.69 -28.79 24.98
C ARG A 84 5.51 -27.30 25.32
N ASP A 85 6.58 -26.70 25.80
CA ASP A 85 6.66 -25.25 25.92
C ASP A 85 6.45 -24.56 24.56
N LEU A 86 5.76 -23.42 24.58
CA LEU A 86 5.41 -22.59 23.43
C LEU A 86 6.33 -21.37 23.29
N THR A 87 7.45 -21.35 24.03
CA THR A 87 8.53 -20.39 23.81
C THR A 87 8.97 -20.42 22.34
N TYR A 88 8.80 -19.29 21.66
CA TYR A 88 9.16 -19.12 20.25
C TYR A 88 10.39 -18.22 20.12
N GLU A 89 11.51 -18.82 19.71
CA GLU A 89 12.82 -18.17 19.58
C GLU A 89 13.38 -18.38 18.16
N PRO A 90 12.80 -17.72 17.13
CA PRO A 90 13.26 -17.89 15.76
C PRO A 90 14.67 -17.34 15.56
N SER A 91 15.50 -18.05 14.80
CA SER A 91 16.81 -17.57 14.38
C SER A 91 16.70 -16.56 13.23
N ALA A 92 17.78 -15.82 12.98
CA ALA A 92 17.84 -14.90 11.83
C ALA A 92 17.62 -15.57 10.46
N ARG A 93 17.81 -16.90 10.36
CA ARG A 93 17.53 -17.65 9.12
C ARG A 93 16.04 -17.98 8.94
N GLU A 94 15.25 -17.87 10.01
CA GLU A 94 13.80 -18.13 10.03
C GLU A 94 12.98 -16.84 9.98
N LEU A 95 13.65 -15.69 10.05
CA LEU A 95 13.07 -14.36 9.88
C LEU A 95 13.51 -13.74 8.57
N ALA A 96 12.61 -13.05 7.89
CA ALA A 96 12.96 -12.06 6.89
C ALA A 96 13.18 -10.70 7.57
N THR A 97 14.07 -9.88 7.02
CA THR A 97 14.26 -8.49 7.46
C THR A 97 13.77 -7.54 6.38
N LEU A 98 12.86 -6.65 6.71
CA LEU A 98 12.34 -5.62 5.81
C LEU A 98 12.91 -4.26 6.21
N ASP A 99 13.44 -3.54 5.24
CA ASP A 99 13.75 -2.12 5.36
C ASP A 99 12.55 -1.33 4.85
N THR A 100 11.60 -1.10 5.75
CA THR A 100 10.31 -0.49 5.41
C THR A 100 10.41 1.03 5.46
N ARG A 101 9.91 1.70 4.43
CA ARG A 101 9.79 3.16 4.34
C ARG A 101 8.35 3.56 4.09
N PHE A 102 7.85 4.43 4.93
CA PHE A 102 6.53 5.02 4.80
C PHE A 102 6.70 6.44 4.29
N HIS A 103 6.38 6.67 3.01
CA HIS A 103 6.54 7.98 2.38
C HIS A 103 5.39 8.92 2.76
N SER A 104 5.70 10.20 2.91
CA SER A 104 4.68 11.24 3.01
C SER A 104 5.27 12.62 2.72
N VAL A 105 4.58 13.39 1.88
CA VAL A 105 5.01 14.74 1.48
C VAL A 105 4.99 15.72 2.66
N LYS A 106 4.07 15.53 3.60
CA LYS A 106 3.94 16.30 4.85
C LYS A 106 3.83 15.33 6.03
N PRO A 107 4.24 15.73 7.24
CA PRO A 107 3.93 14.97 8.44
C PRO A 107 2.44 14.64 8.51
N ALA A 108 2.10 13.35 8.66
CA ALA A 108 0.73 12.87 8.71
C ALA A 108 0.63 11.69 9.69
N ALA A 109 -0.46 11.64 10.45
CA ALA A 109 -0.80 10.44 11.19
C ALA A 109 -1.29 9.36 10.21
N GLY A 110 -0.94 8.12 10.48
CA GLY A 110 -1.37 6.96 9.73
C GLY A 110 -1.62 5.76 10.62
N GLY A 111 -1.90 4.64 9.96
CA GLY A 111 -2.08 3.35 10.59
C GLY A 111 -1.45 2.27 9.74
N GLU A 112 -0.90 1.24 10.36
CA GLU A 112 -0.33 0.10 9.63
C GLU A 112 -0.57 -1.20 10.39
N TYR A 113 -0.74 -2.30 9.64
CA TYR A 113 -0.73 -3.63 10.23
C TYR A 113 -0.37 -4.68 9.20
N ARG A 114 0.35 -5.71 9.68
CA ARG A 114 0.72 -6.89 8.92
C ARG A 114 -0.01 -8.12 9.47
N TYR A 115 -0.92 -8.67 8.67
CA TYR A 115 -1.75 -9.82 9.00
C TYR A 115 -1.06 -11.12 8.59
N SER A 116 -0.83 -12.01 9.55
CA SER A 116 -0.30 -13.36 9.27
C SER A 116 -1.42 -14.27 8.79
N LEU A 117 -1.20 -14.94 7.66
CA LEU A 117 -2.10 -15.97 7.15
C LEU A 117 -1.34 -17.26 6.92
N THR A 118 -1.99 -18.38 7.22
CA THR A 118 -1.45 -19.73 7.01
C THR A 118 -2.57 -20.64 6.50
N ASP A 119 -2.22 -21.83 6.01
CA ASP A 119 -3.22 -22.84 5.62
C ASP A 119 -4.15 -23.23 6.79
N THR A 120 -3.61 -23.29 8.02
CA THR A 120 -4.37 -23.62 9.23
C THR A 120 -5.25 -22.46 9.72
N PHE A 121 -4.84 -21.22 9.42
CA PHE A 121 -5.54 -20.02 9.84
C PHE A 121 -5.58 -19.01 8.68
N PRO A 122 -6.53 -19.16 7.74
CA PRO A 122 -6.59 -18.36 6.51
C PRO A 122 -7.31 -17.01 6.71
N VAL A 123 -7.33 -16.50 7.95
CA VAL A 123 -8.01 -15.25 8.32
C VAL A 123 -7.00 -14.32 8.98
N GLY A 124 -6.87 -13.10 8.48
CA GLY A 124 -6.11 -12.05 9.15
C GLY A 124 -6.88 -11.51 10.36
N LEU A 125 -6.27 -11.50 11.54
CA LEU A 125 -6.80 -10.87 12.74
C LEU A 125 -5.86 -9.76 13.18
N GLY A 126 -6.40 -8.56 13.41
CA GLY A 126 -5.62 -7.39 13.81
C GLY A 126 -6.38 -6.10 13.56
N PHE A 127 -5.73 -4.99 13.89
CA PHE A 127 -6.19 -3.64 13.61
C PHE A 127 -4.95 -2.77 13.38
N GLN A 128 -5.09 -1.74 12.55
CA GLN A 128 -4.00 -0.80 12.30
C GLN A 128 -3.49 -0.16 13.60
N GLU A 129 -2.18 -0.26 13.82
CA GLU A 129 -1.47 0.43 14.88
C GLU A 129 -1.04 1.81 14.38
N LYS A 130 -1.04 2.80 15.29
CA LYS A 130 -0.70 4.19 14.94
C LYS A 130 0.77 4.28 14.51
N ILE A 131 1.02 5.06 13.46
CA ILE A 131 2.36 5.47 13.02
C ILE A 131 2.31 6.92 12.53
N ASP A 132 3.38 7.68 12.74
CA ASP A 132 3.54 9.00 12.10
C ASP A 132 4.43 8.88 10.85
N LEU A 133 3.93 9.38 9.72
CA LEU A 133 4.63 9.40 8.44
C LEU A 133 5.25 10.78 8.18
N PRO A 134 6.39 10.87 7.48
CA PRO A 134 7.17 9.75 6.97
C PRO A 134 7.97 9.03 8.07
N ALA A 135 8.23 7.73 7.86
CA ALA A 135 8.99 6.91 8.80
C ALA A 135 9.85 5.86 8.07
N GLU A 136 10.92 5.40 8.74
CA GLU A 136 11.68 4.22 8.34
C GLU A 136 11.70 3.23 9.51
N ARG A 137 11.53 1.94 9.22
CA ARG A 137 11.48 0.88 10.23
C ARG A 137 12.11 -0.40 9.73
N THR A 138 12.92 -1.04 10.57
CA THR A 138 13.41 -2.40 10.31
C THR A 138 12.44 -3.43 10.88
N GLU A 139 11.86 -4.27 10.03
CA GLU A 139 10.80 -5.19 10.43
C GLU A 139 11.29 -6.63 10.30
N TYR A 140 11.10 -7.42 11.35
CA TYR A 140 11.50 -8.82 11.39
C TYR A 140 10.25 -9.69 11.28
N VAL A 141 10.12 -10.41 10.18
CA VAL A 141 8.89 -11.11 9.83
C VAL A 141 9.15 -12.61 9.82
N SER A 142 8.33 -13.37 10.54
CA SER A 142 8.42 -14.84 10.51
C SER A 142 8.10 -15.42 9.13
N THR A 143 8.73 -16.55 8.79
CA THR A 143 8.70 -17.17 7.45
C THR A 143 8.31 -18.65 7.49
N GLY A 144 7.35 -18.98 8.34
CA GLY A 144 6.85 -20.35 8.50
C GLY A 144 6.38 -20.96 7.18
N ARG A 145 6.38 -22.30 7.10
CA ARG A 145 5.94 -23.01 5.88
C ARG A 145 4.48 -22.65 5.56
N GLY A 146 4.23 -22.24 4.32
CA GLY A 146 2.88 -21.84 3.86
C GLY A 146 2.39 -20.52 4.48
N GLN A 147 3.23 -19.83 5.25
CA GLN A 147 2.89 -18.53 5.80
C GLN A 147 3.00 -17.45 4.71
N VAL A 148 1.96 -16.64 4.62
CA VAL A 148 1.91 -15.45 3.79
C VAL A 148 1.43 -14.28 4.63
N TRP A 149 1.76 -13.09 4.16
CA TRP A 149 1.45 -11.85 4.85
C TRP A 149 0.61 -10.96 3.95
N HIS A 150 -0.38 -10.32 4.55
CA HIS A 150 -1.15 -9.25 3.95
C HIS A 150 -0.91 -7.98 4.78
N GLU A 151 -0.82 -6.83 4.15
CA GLU A 151 -0.54 -5.57 4.84
C GLU A 151 -1.55 -4.52 4.40
N SER A 152 -1.95 -3.69 5.36
CA SER A 152 -2.80 -2.53 5.13
C SER A 152 -2.16 -1.34 5.81
N VAL A 153 -1.90 -0.29 5.04
CA VAL A 153 -1.30 0.95 5.51
C VAL A 153 -2.20 2.11 5.11
N SER A 154 -2.46 3.03 6.03
CA SER A 154 -3.30 4.21 5.80
C SER A 154 -2.59 5.50 6.20
N THR A 155 -2.96 6.60 5.55
CA THR A 155 -2.48 7.96 5.87
C THR A 155 -3.64 8.95 5.93
N GLY A 156 -3.51 9.98 6.79
CA GLY A 156 -4.54 10.99 7.04
C GLY A 156 -5.82 10.34 7.56
N PRO A 157 -5.89 9.97 8.86
CA PRO A 157 -6.56 8.78 9.37
C PRO A 157 -7.67 8.20 8.49
N GLY A 158 -7.33 7.15 7.72
CA GLY A 158 -8.26 6.40 6.86
C GLY A 158 -8.62 7.04 5.52
N ALA A 159 -8.11 8.24 5.19
CA ALA A 159 -8.46 8.93 3.95
C ALA A 159 -7.88 8.24 2.71
N LEU A 160 -6.66 7.70 2.79
CA LEU A 160 -6.02 6.92 1.74
C LEU A 160 -5.42 5.67 2.36
N GLU A 161 -5.75 4.51 1.80
CA GLU A 161 -5.28 3.20 2.25
C GLU A 161 -4.67 2.43 1.08
N GLU A 162 -3.48 1.87 1.28
CA GLU A 162 -2.86 0.88 0.41
C GLU A 162 -2.91 -0.49 1.07
N ARG A 163 -3.23 -1.51 0.27
CA ARG A 163 -3.24 -2.91 0.69
C ARG A 163 -2.33 -3.72 -0.21
N SER A 164 -1.45 -4.53 0.38
CA SER A 164 -0.68 -5.49 -0.39
C SER A 164 -1.50 -6.71 -0.77
N GLY A 165 -1.00 -7.52 -1.70
CA GLY A 165 -1.48 -8.87 -1.92
C GLY A 165 -1.15 -9.83 -0.78
N LEU A 166 -0.95 -11.09 -1.15
CA LEU A 166 -0.36 -12.10 -0.27
C LEU A 166 1.12 -12.25 -0.60
N VAL A 167 1.99 -11.88 0.35
CA VAL A 167 3.44 -11.88 0.20
C VAL A 167 4.04 -13.04 1.01
N ALA A 168 4.86 -13.85 0.34
CA ALA A 168 5.68 -14.86 1.01
C ALA A 168 7.11 -14.34 1.16
N TYR A 169 7.54 -14.14 2.40
CA TYR A 169 8.90 -13.70 2.69
C TYR A 169 9.86 -14.88 2.83
N LYS A 170 11.15 -14.64 2.52
CA LYS A 170 12.20 -15.65 2.60
C LYS A 170 13.07 -15.44 3.84
N GLY A 171 13.14 -16.45 4.69
CA GLY A 171 14.00 -16.44 5.88
C GLY A 171 15.48 -16.20 5.55
N GLY A 172 16.15 -15.40 6.37
CA GLY A 172 17.51 -14.90 6.14
C GLY A 172 17.64 -13.87 5.01
N GLY A 173 16.54 -13.52 4.35
CA GLY A 173 16.49 -12.49 3.31
C GLY A 173 16.39 -11.09 3.90
N ARG A 174 16.86 -10.09 3.13
CA ARG A 174 16.66 -8.67 3.40
C ARG A 174 16.03 -8.01 2.17
N THR A 175 14.96 -7.27 2.35
CA THR A 175 14.20 -6.65 1.25
C THR A 175 13.79 -5.22 1.62
N GLY A 176 13.84 -4.29 0.68
CA GLY A 176 13.24 -2.97 0.86
C GLY A 176 11.73 -3.01 0.60
N LEU A 177 10.95 -2.29 1.39
CA LEU A 177 9.51 -2.18 1.23
C LEU A 177 9.12 -0.71 1.35
N ASP A 178 8.67 -0.10 0.27
CA ASP A 178 8.22 1.28 0.31
C ASP A 178 6.68 1.31 0.24
N TRP A 179 6.06 2.16 1.06
CA TRP A 179 4.62 2.43 1.10
C TRP A 179 4.36 3.90 0.76
N PHE A 180 3.31 4.16 -0.01
CA PHE A 180 2.96 5.47 -0.57
C PHE A 180 4.09 6.14 -1.34
N LYS A 181 5.04 5.36 -1.86
CA LYS A 181 6.19 5.92 -2.59
C LYS A 181 5.67 6.52 -3.90
N PRO A 182 5.86 7.82 -4.15
CA PRO A 182 5.46 8.38 -5.42
C PRO A 182 6.20 7.67 -6.55
N VAL A 183 5.52 7.31 -7.63
CA VAL A 183 4.24 7.86 -8.11
C VAL A 183 3.03 7.17 -7.50
N LEU A 184 2.02 7.93 -7.03
CA LEU A 184 0.73 7.34 -6.67
C LEU A 184 -0.12 7.16 -7.94
N HIS A 185 -0.53 5.93 -8.22
CA HIS A 185 -1.21 5.56 -9.47
C HIS A 185 -2.08 4.30 -9.32
N PRO A 186 -2.96 3.99 -10.30
CA PRO A 186 -3.72 2.75 -10.26
C PRO A 186 -2.85 1.50 -10.45
N TRP A 187 -2.82 0.65 -9.42
CA TRP A 187 -2.32 -0.72 -9.49
C TRP A 187 -3.44 -1.71 -9.15
N LEU A 188 -3.79 -2.58 -10.09
CA LEU A 188 -4.89 -3.54 -9.99
C LEU A 188 -4.42 -4.83 -9.32
N GLY A 189 -3.97 -4.69 -8.07
CA GLY A 189 -3.42 -5.79 -7.28
C GLY A 189 -4.46 -6.62 -6.54
N THR A 190 -4.01 -7.67 -5.85
CA THR A 190 -4.92 -8.66 -5.23
C THR A 190 -5.46 -8.30 -3.85
N GLY A 191 -4.95 -7.23 -3.21
CA GLY A 191 -5.27 -6.86 -1.83
C GLY A 191 -6.74 -6.53 -1.54
N LEU A 192 -7.54 -6.20 -2.56
CA LEU A 192 -8.99 -5.95 -2.40
C LEU A 192 -9.85 -7.20 -2.57
N GLY A 193 -9.29 -8.32 -3.06
CA GLY A 193 -9.99 -9.60 -3.19
C GLY A 193 -11.08 -9.66 -4.28
N TRP A 194 -11.25 -8.61 -5.09
CA TRP A 194 -12.19 -8.60 -6.22
C TRP A 194 -11.78 -7.58 -7.29
N GLY A 195 -12.21 -7.83 -8.53
CA GLY A 195 -11.97 -6.96 -9.68
C GLY A 195 -11.49 -7.72 -10.91
N GLN A 196 -11.49 -7.05 -12.07
CA GLN A 196 -10.95 -7.48 -13.37
C GLN A 196 -11.40 -8.88 -13.76
N THR A 197 -12.67 -9.19 -13.57
CA THR A 197 -13.19 -10.54 -13.84
C THR A 197 -14.40 -10.51 -14.75
N ARG A 198 -14.59 -11.61 -15.49
CA ARG A 198 -15.84 -11.96 -16.17
C ARG A 198 -16.33 -13.31 -15.67
N THR A 199 -17.65 -13.44 -15.46
CA THR A 199 -18.34 -14.71 -15.15
C THR A 199 -19.55 -14.78 -16.08
N GLY A 200 -19.59 -15.76 -16.98
CA GLY A 200 -20.59 -15.73 -18.06
C GLY A 200 -20.44 -14.45 -18.89
N ASP A 201 -21.47 -13.62 -18.84
CA ASP A 201 -21.58 -12.32 -19.52
C ASP A 201 -21.44 -11.11 -18.61
N ASP A 202 -21.19 -11.33 -17.32
CA ASP A 202 -21.07 -10.24 -16.35
C ASP A 202 -19.60 -9.93 -16.09
N LEU A 203 -19.24 -8.66 -16.24
CA LEU A 203 -17.90 -8.14 -15.99
C LEU A 203 -17.92 -7.20 -14.78
N ALA A 204 -16.91 -7.34 -13.92
CA ALA A 204 -16.69 -6.48 -12.78
C ALA A 204 -15.25 -5.94 -12.77
N PHE A 205 -15.12 -4.64 -12.60
CA PHE A 205 -13.84 -3.94 -12.51
C PHE A 205 -13.75 -3.20 -11.20
N ASN A 206 -12.57 -3.23 -10.58
CA ASN A 206 -12.22 -2.40 -9.43
C ASN A 206 -10.90 -1.73 -9.73
N VAL A 207 -10.93 -0.46 -10.13
CA VAL A 207 -9.78 0.29 -10.65
C VAL A 207 -9.38 1.42 -9.69
N PRO A 208 -9.00 1.13 -8.44
CA PRO A 208 -8.72 2.15 -7.44
C PRO A 208 -7.47 2.96 -7.84
N GLY A 209 -7.48 4.25 -7.51
CA GLY A 209 -6.64 5.21 -8.22
C GLY A 209 -5.30 5.59 -7.60
N TRP A 210 -5.01 5.14 -6.38
CA TRP A 210 -3.90 5.66 -5.57
C TRP A 210 -3.13 4.56 -4.86
N GLY A 211 -2.76 3.50 -5.58
CA GLY A 211 -1.69 2.59 -5.16
C GLY A 211 -0.32 3.20 -5.45
N ASP A 212 0.70 2.37 -5.33
CA ASP A 212 2.07 2.70 -5.70
C ASP A 212 2.72 1.55 -6.51
N SER A 213 4.03 1.60 -6.70
CA SER A 213 4.78 0.55 -7.41
C SER A 213 5.35 -0.53 -6.47
N GLY A 214 4.92 -0.56 -5.21
CA GLY A 214 5.27 -1.59 -4.24
C GLY A 214 4.63 -2.95 -4.61
N PRO A 215 5.08 -4.04 -3.95
CA PRO A 215 4.70 -5.39 -4.31
C PRO A 215 3.20 -5.66 -4.09
N ASP A 216 2.44 -5.61 -5.19
CA ASP A 216 0.99 -5.85 -5.23
C ASP A 216 0.18 -4.85 -4.38
N HIS A 217 0.62 -3.59 -4.32
CA HIS A 217 -0.01 -2.52 -3.54
C HIS A 217 -1.21 -1.91 -4.28
N THR A 218 -2.40 -2.25 -3.85
CA THR A 218 -3.65 -1.66 -4.35
C THR A 218 -4.10 -0.55 -3.40
N GLY A 219 -4.15 0.69 -3.88
CA GLY A 219 -4.51 1.84 -3.05
C GLY A 219 -5.79 2.56 -3.44
N PHE A 220 -6.63 2.84 -2.45
CA PHE A 220 -7.94 3.47 -2.59
C PHE A 220 -8.14 4.59 -1.55
N GLY A 221 -9.00 5.55 -1.89
CA GLY A 221 -9.31 6.67 -1.03
C GLY A 221 -10.77 6.68 -0.58
N ASP A 222 -11.05 7.34 0.55
CA ASP A 222 -12.40 7.57 1.05
C ASP A 222 -13.11 8.71 0.30
N VAL A 223 -13.43 8.47 -0.97
CA VAL A 223 -14.09 9.46 -1.86
C VAL A 223 -15.52 9.86 -1.43
N TRP A 224 -16.02 9.30 -0.33
CA TRP A 224 -17.34 9.55 0.24
C TRP A 224 -17.28 10.51 1.42
N ASN A 225 -16.28 10.37 2.31
CA ASN A 225 -16.13 11.23 3.49
C ASN A 225 -14.97 12.22 3.37
N GLU A 226 -14.11 12.07 2.36
CA GLU A 226 -12.98 12.96 2.13
C GLU A 226 -13.23 13.94 0.98
N GLU A 227 -13.62 15.17 1.30
CA GLU A 227 -13.98 16.20 0.31
C GLU A 227 -12.81 16.61 -0.60
N SER A 228 -11.57 16.42 -0.14
CA SER A 228 -10.37 16.75 -0.91
C SER A 228 -10.02 15.74 -2.00
N MET A 229 -10.80 14.68 -2.18
CA MET A 229 -10.55 13.67 -3.22
C MET A 229 -11.78 13.26 -4.00
N THR A 230 -11.57 12.88 -5.26
CA THR A 230 -12.63 12.30 -6.10
C THR A 230 -12.06 11.19 -6.96
N GLN A 231 -12.93 10.22 -7.28
CA GLN A 231 -12.67 9.20 -8.29
C GLN A 231 -13.95 8.96 -9.09
N VAL A 232 -13.83 8.91 -10.42
CA VAL A 232 -14.89 8.51 -11.35
C VAL A 232 -14.33 7.45 -12.28
N SER A 233 -15.03 6.33 -12.41
CA SER A 233 -14.67 5.25 -13.33
C SER A 233 -15.77 5.02 -14.34
N GLU A 234 -15.40 4.59 -15.54
CA GLU A 234 -16.30 4.32 -16.65
C GLU A 234 -15.81 3.12 -17.47
N VAL A 235 -16.74 2.27 -17.90
CA VAL A 235 -16.44 1.15 -18.80
C VAL A 235 -17.20 1.33 -20.12
N PHE A 236 -16.49 1.12 -21.21
CA PHE A 236 -16.99 1.19 -22.58
C PHE A 236 -16.89 -0.17 -23.26
N VAL A 237 -17.87 -0.50 -24.09
CA VAL A 237 -17.88 -1.66 -24.98
C VAL A 237 -17.97 -1.13 -26.41
N ASP A 238 -16.95 -1.38 -27.22
CA ASP A 238 -16.81 -0.87 -28.60
C ASP A 238 -17.07 0.65 -28.71
N GLY A 239 -16.60 1.40 -27.72
CA GLY A 239 -16.72 2.86 -27.66
C GLY A 239 -18.06 3.38 -27.09
N VAL A 240 -19.00 2.51 -26.73
CA VAL A 240 -20.26 2.88 -26.08
C VAL A 240 -20.13 2.70 -24.57
N SER A 241 -20.47 3.75 -23.81
CA SER A 241 -20.48 3.68 -22.34
C SER A 241 -21.51 2.67 -21.84
N ALA A 242 -21.07 1.72 -21.02
CA ALA A 242 -21.91 0.69 -20.42
C ALA A 242 -22.23 0.97 -18.95
N ASP A 243 -21.29 1.55 -18.19
CA ASP A 243 -21.50 1.98 -16.80
C ASP A 243 -20.50 3.09 -16.44
N ARG A 244 -20.95 4.04 -15.62
CA ARG A 244 -20.16 5.18 -15.14
C ARG A 244 -20.52 5.51 -13.71
N ARG A 245 -19.54 5.54 -12.80
CA ARG A 245 -19.77 5.71 -11.35
C ARG A 245 -18.74 6.62 -10.70
N LYS A 246 -19.17 7.36 -9.68
CA LYS A 246 -18.25 8.00 -8.70
C LYS A 246 -17.73 6.93 -7.72
N SER A 247 -16.88 6.04 -8.20
CA SER A 247 -16.33 4.88 -7.49
C SER A 247 -15.14 4.32 -8.27
N SER A 248 -14.31 3.48 -7.63
CA SER A 248 -13.38 2.59 -8.33
C SER A 248 -14.07 1.41 -9.02
N GLY A 249 -15.30 1.07 -8.61
CA GLY A 249 -16.06 -0.04 -9.14
C GLY A 249 -16.94 0.34 -10.33
N VAL A 250 -16.85 -0.41 -11.43
CA VAL A 250 -17.79 -0.36 -12.58
C VAL A 250 -18.06 -1.75 -13.12
N TYR A 251 -19.20 -1.91 -13.79
CA TYR A 251 -19.71 -3.22 -14.20
C TYR A 251 -20.21 -3.21 -15.65
N VAL A 252 -20.21 -4.36 -16.29
CA VAL A 252 -20.99 -4.60 -17.50
C VAL A 252 -21.85 -5.83 -17.25
N TRP A 253 -23.16 -5.68 -17.31
CA TRP A 253 -24.13 -6.76 -17.10
C TRP A 253 -24.66 -7.23 -18.45
N ASP A 254 -24.94 -8.53 -18.57
CA ASP A 254 -25.55 -9.12 -19.77
C ASP A 254 -24.78 -8.75 -21.06
N ALA A 255 -23.45 -8.73 -21.02
CA ALA A 255 -22.63 -8.38 -22.18
C ALA A 255 -22.87 -9.35 -23.34
N ASP A 256 -22.73 -8.86 -24.58
CA ASP A 256 -22.75 -9.73 -25.75
C ASP A 256 -21.71 -10.88 -25.59
N PRO A 257 -22.11 -12.14 -25.83
CA PRO A 257 -21.21 -13.29 -25.70
C PRO A 257 -20.03 -13.30 -26.67
N ALA A 258 -20.14 -12.58 -27.80
CA ALA A 258 -19.09 -12.46 -28.80
C ALA A 258 -17.86 -11.71 -28.24
N GLU A 259 -16.77 -11.75 -29.00
CA GLU A 259 -15.57 -11.00 -28.63
C GLU A 259 -15.75 -9.51 -28.95
N HIS A 260 -15.61 -8.67 -27.94
CA HIS A 260 -15.68 -7.21 -28.03
C HIS A 260 -14.43 -6.55 -27.46
N THR A 261 -14.22 -5.29 -27.84
CA THR A 261 -13.19 -4.45 -27.24
C THR A 261 -13.79 -3.69 -26.07
N TYR A 262 -13.18 -3.84 -24.91
CA TYR A 262 -13.56 -3.15 -23.69
C TYR A 262 -12.52 -2.08 -23.40
N LYS A 263 -12.99 -0.91 -22.94
CA LYS A 263 -12.14 0.13 -22.37
C LYS A 263 -12.62 0.48 -20.98
N VAL A 264 -11.75 0.44 -19.98
CA VAL A 264 -12.04 0.93 -18.62
C VAL A 264 -11.21 2.18 -18.40
N VAL A 265 -11.84 3.23 -17.88
CA VAL A 265 -11.21 4.52 -17.58
C VAL A 265 -11.43 4.83 -16.11
N THR A 266 -10.42 5.37 -15.43
CA THR A 266 -10.58 5.99 -14.11
C THR A 266 -9.89 7.35 -14.08
N ASP A 267 -10.63 8.35 -13.61
CA ASP A 267 -10.15 9.70 -13.34
C ASP A 267 -10.12 9.94 -11.83
N THR A 268 -9.02 10.48 -11.32
CA THR A 268 -8.85 10.82 -9.91
C THR A 268 -8.42 12.27 -9.70
N THR A 269 -8.77 12.83 -8.56
CA THR A 269 -8.28 14.14 -8.11
C THR A 269 -7.91 14.12 -6.64
N LEU A 270 -6.81 14.77 -6.29
CA LEU A 270 -6.43 15.10 -4.92
C LEU A 270 -6.23 16.62 -4.80
N ALA A 271 -6.84 17.25 -3.81
CA ALA A 271 -6.69 18.69 -3.57
C ALA A 271 -5.23 19.02 -3.19
N GLN A 272 -4.61 19.93 -3.93
CA GLN A 272 -3.18 20.20 -3.84
C GLN A 272 -2.75 20.77 -2.47
N ASP A 273 -3.60 21.56 -1.82
CA ASP A 273 -3.35 22.15 -0.51
C ASP A 273 -3.17 21.10 0.60
N ARG A 274 -3.93 20.00 0.51
CA ARG A 274 -3.81 18.85 1.39
C ARG A 274 -2.72 17.88 0.94
N TRP A 275 -2.76 17.40 -0.30
CA TRP A 275 -1.99 16.23 -0.74
C TRP A 275 -0.68 16.55 -1.48
N GLN A 276 -0.57 17.74 -2.09
CA GLN A 276 0.56 18.24 -2.89
C GLN A 276 0.96 17.45 -4.16
N LEU A 277 0.88 16.13 -4.18
CA LEU A 277 1.23 15.24 -5.30
C LEU A 277 -0.02 14.51 -5.82
N ALA A 278 0.11 13.89 -7.01
CA ALA A 278 -0.94 13.12 -7.68
C ALA A 278 -2.29 13.87 -7.74
N THR A 279 -2.23 15.17 -8.03
CA THR A 279 -3.41 16.06 -7.91
C THR A 279 -4.47 15.76 -8.96
N LYS A 280 -4.06 15.16 -10.07
CA LYS A 280 -4.94 14.57 -11.08
C LYS A 280 -4.32 13.28 -11.59
N GLY A 281 -5.13 12.25 -11.71
CA GLY A 281 -4.79 10.98 -12.35
C GLY A 281 -5.79 10.64 -13.44
N HIS A 282 -5.31 10.09 -14.54
CA HIS A 282 -6.13 9.53 -15.60
C HIS A 282 -5.50 8.20 -16.03
N ALA A 283 -6.26 7.12 -15.98
CA ALA A 283 -5.80 5.83 -16.46
C ALA A 283 -6.85 5.15 -17.33
N GLU A 284 -6.37 4.49 -18.39
CA GLU A 284 -7.19 3.74 -19.31
C GLU A 284 -6.61 2.36 -19.55
N TRP A 285 -7.47 1.34 -19.60
CA TRP A 285 -7.14 -0.02 -20.01
C TRP A 285 -8.00 -0.41 -21.18
N THR A 286 -7.39 -0.88 -22.27
CA THR A 286 -8.08 -1.51 -23.39
C THR A 286 -7.76 -3.01 -23.38
N PHE A 287 -8.76 -3.86 -23.61
CA PHE A 287 -8.57 -5.30 -23.74
C PHE A 287 -9.72 -5.93 -24.53
N LYS A 288 -9.53 -7.17 -24.98
CA LYS A 288 -10.58 -7.96 -25.62
C LYS A 288 -11.12 -9.02 -24.68
N SER A 289 -12.43 -9.25 -24.74
CA SER A 289 -13.08 -10.30 -23.95
C SER A 289 -14.29 -10.84 -24.69
N LYS A 290 -14.59 -12.12 -24.45
CA LYS A 290 -15.79 -12.83 -24.89
C LYS A 290 -16.35 -13.64 -23.73
N ARG A 291 -17.53 -14.26 -23.89
CA ARG A 291 -18.15 -15.06 -22.84
C ARG A 291 -17.18 -16.04 -22.19
N THR A 292 -17.24 -16.08 -20.87
CA THR A 292 -16.46 -17.02 -20.03
C THR A 292 -17.40 -18.01 -19.35
N PRO A 293 -16.89 -19.08 -18.72
CA PRO A 293 -17.75 -20.00 -17.96
C PRO A 293 -18.56 -19.29 -16.89
N GLU A 294 -19.80 -19.74 -16.67
CA GLU A 294 -20.72 -19.17 -15.67
C GLU A 294 -20.43 -19.66 -14.24
N ASP A 295 -19.67 -20.75 -14.11
CA ASP A 295 -19.40 -21.43 -12.83
C ASP A 295 -18.20 -20.87 -12.06
N ARG A 296 -17.46 -19.91 -12.64
CA ARG A 296 -16.24 -19.34 -12.05
C ARG A 296 -15.90 -17.97 -12.59
N LYS A 297 -15.15 -17.20 -11.79
CA LYS A 297 -14.52 -15.95 -12.22
C LYS A 297 -13.34 -16.23 -13.15
N THR A 298 -13.31 -15.55 -14.28
CA THR A 298 -12.15 -15.52 -15.19
C THR A 298 -11.51 -14.14 -15.14
N PHE A 299 -10.24 -14.06 -14.77
CA PHE A 299 -9.52 -12.79 -14.74
C PHE A 299 -9.20 -12.29 -16.15
N LEU A 300 -9.49 -11.03 -16.40
CA LEU A 300 -9.36 -10.34 -17.67
C LEU A 300 -7.91 -9.89 -17.89
N PRO A 301 -7.42 -9.81 -19.14
CA PRO A 301 -6.03 -9.47 -19.46
C PRO A 301 -5.76 -7.96 -19.37
N LEU A 302 -6.09 -7.33 -18.25
CA LEU A 302 -5.69 -5.94 -17.99
C LEU A 302 -4.21 -5.91 -17.61
N ILE A 303 -3.51 -4.88 -18.10
CA ILE A 303 -2.09 -4.64 -17.84
C ILE A 303 -1.95 -3.60 -16.73
N ASN A 304 -1.27 -3.96 -15.65
CA ASN A 304 -0.72 -3.03 -14.68
C ASN A 304 0.51 -2.32 -15.26
N LEU A 305 0.66 -1.04 -14.94
CA LEU A 305 1.79 -0.21 -15.32
C LEU A 305 2.34 0.44 -14.04
N GLY A 306 3.57 0.11 -13.68
CA GLY A 306 4.28 0.70 -12.55
C GLY A 306 5.34 1.71 -12.99
N PHE A 307 5.72 2.57 -12.05
CA PHE A 307 6.75 3.59 -12.21
C PHE A 307 7.91 3.34 -11.24
N ASP A 308 9.13 3.56 -11.69
CA ASP A 308 10.33 3.52 -10.86
C ASP A 308 11.02 4.88 -10.89
N VAL A 309 10.92 5.62 -9.78
CA VAL A 309 11.61 6.90 -9.62
C VAL A 309 12.20 6.93 -8.22
N ASP A 310 13.51 7.10 -8.12
CA ASP A 310 14.17 7.22 -6.83
C ASP A 310 13.88 8.59 -6.21
N THR A 311 13.16 8.59 -5.09
CA THR A 311 12.72 9.79 -4.38
C THR A 311 13.12 9.71 -2.91
N ASP A 312 13.29 10.86 -2.26
CA ASP A 312 13.37 10.87 -0.80
C ASP A 312 12.01 10.58 -0.14
N LEU A 313 11.96 10.42 1.19
CA LEU A 313 10.73 10.09 1.93
C LEU A 313 9.59 11.11 1.75
N ALA A 314 9.92 12.33 1.33
CA ALA A 314 8.94 13.36 1.00
C ALA A 314 8.43 13.26 -0.46
N GLY A 315 8.90 12.28 -1.21
CA GLY A 315 8.53 12.08 -2.61
C GLY A 315 9.18 13.08 -3.56
N THR A 316 10.41 13.53 -3.26
CA THR A 316 11.07 14.57 -4.06
C THR A 316 12.36 14.12 -4.73
N VAL A 317 12.61 14.71 -5.91
CA VAL A 317 13.88 14.65 -6.64
C VAL A 317 14.55 16.02 -6.65
N ARG A 318 15.86 16.06 -6.91
CA ARG A 318 16.62 17.32 -6.93
C ARG A 318 16.50 18.04 -8.27
N GLY A 319 16.14 19.32 -8.24
CA GLY A 319 16.16 20.20 -9.40
C GLY A 319 17.58 20.44 -9.95
N GLY A 320 17.69 20.59 -11.26
CA GLY A 320 18.96 20.81 -11.95
C GLY A 320 19.85 19.58 -12.06
N ARG A 321 19.31 18.39 -11.79
CA ARG A 321 20.00 17.10 -11.92
C ARG A 321 19.35 16.25 -12.99
N THR A 322 20.11 15.29 -13.49
CA THR A 322 19.57 14.12 -14.17
C THR A 322 19.04 13.16 -13.12
N VAL A 323 17.89 12.58 -13.39
CA VAL A 323 17.19 11.62 -12.54
C VAL A 323 16.85 10.40 -13.40
N ASP A 324 17.12 9.22 -12.87
CA ASP A 324 16.73 7.95 -13.48
C ASP A 324 15.23 7.76 -13.34
N VAL A 325 14.59 7.33 -14.40
CA VAL A 325 13.16 7.03 -14.45
C VAL A 325 12.93 5.71 -15.14
N GLY A 326 12.01 4.92 -14.60
CA GLY A 326 11.63 3.64 -15.16
C GLY A 326 10.12 3.47 -15.20
N ILE A 327 9.69 2.58 -16.08
CA ILE A 327 8.34 2.02 -16.10
C ILE A 327 8.42 0.52 -16.28
N PHE A 328 7.46 -0.20 -15.73
CA PHE A 328 7.33 -1.64 -15.95
C PHE A 328 5.86 -2.02 -16.07
N ALA A 329 5.59 -3.13 -16.73
CA ALA A 329 4.23 -3.58 -16.96
C ALA A 329 4.09 -5.08 -16.80
N GLU A 330 2.98 -5.50 -16.21
CA GLU A 330 2.60 -6.89 -16.04
C GLU A 330 1.10 -7.07 -16.11
N TYR A 331 0.63 -8.26 -16.45
CA TYR A 331 -0.81 -8.52 -16.34
C TYR A 331 -1.23 -8.63 -14.89
N VAL A 332 -2.48 -8.26 -14.61
CA VAL A 332 -3.12 -8.57 -13.32
C VAL A 332 -2.99 -10.06 -13.01
N LYS A 333 -2.77 -10.38 -11.73
CA LYS A 333 -2.49 -11.76 -11.30
C LYS A 333 -3.64 -12.69 -11.69
N GLY A 334 -3.31 -13.79 -12.36
CA GLY A 334 -4.28 -14.80 -12.80
C GLY A 334 -4.98 -14.48 -14.12
N ALA A 335 -4.63 -13.38 -14.80
CA ALA A 335 -5.17 -13.03 -16.11
C ALA A 335 -5.09 -14.19 -17.11
N ALA A 336 -6.20 -14.44 -17.81
CA ALA A 336 -6.28 -15.39 -18.92
C ALA A 336 -6.09 -14.68 -20.27
N ALA A 337 -5.75 -15.46 -21.31
CA ALA A 337 -5.62 -14.99 -22.70
C ALA A 337 -4.56 -13.88 -22.92
N THR A 338 -3.54 -13.81 -22.06
CA THR A 338 -2.43 -12.83 -22.13
C THR A 338 -1.58 -12.94 -23.40
N GLY A 339 -0.97 -11.82 -23.78
CA GLY A 339 -0.01 -11.70 -24.88
C GLY A 339 1.40 -11.36 -24.40
N THR A 340 2.24 -10.92 -25.33
CA THR A 340 3.59 -10.42 -25.04
C THR A 340 3.56 -8.91 -24.82
N ILE A 341 3.84 -8.45 -23.61
CA ILE A 341 3.87 -7.00 -23.30
C ILE A 341 5.13 -6.36 -23.90
N GLY A 342 4.93 -5.19 -24.52
CA GLY A 342 5.94 -4.39 -25.19
C GLY A 342 5.53 -2.91 -25.30
N GLY A 343 6.30 -2.15 -26.09
CA GLY A 343 5.93 -0.78 -26.45
C GLY A 343 5.83 0.20 -25.29
N GLY A 344 6.65 0.03 -24.25
CA GLY A 344 6.74 0.97 -23.14
C GLY A 344 7.15 2.36 -23.61
N GLU A 345 6.33 3.35 -23.29
CA GLU A 345 6.52 4.76 -23.63
C GLU A 345 6.36 5.61 -22.37
N LEU A 346 7.21 6.62 -22.20
CA LEU A 346 7.16 7.56 -21.09
C LEU A 346 7.35 8.98 -21.63
N SER A 347 6.49 9.90 -21.21
CA SER A 347 6.65 11.33 -21.38
C SER A 347 6.65 12.02 -20.01
N VAL A 348 7.38 13.13 -19.92
CA VAL A 348 7.46 13.97 -18.73
C VAL A 348 6.95 15.38 -19.00
N SER A 349 6.39 15.99 -17.96
CA SER A 349 5.96 17.38 -17.94
C SER A 349 6.47 18.07 -16.68
N TYR A 350 6.95 19.30 -16.83
CA TYR A 350 7.38 20.17 -15.72
C TYR A 350 6.43 21.35 -15.48
N ASP A 351 5.32 21.44 -16.24
CA ASP A 351 4.31 22.50 -16.19
C ASP A 351 2.89 21.95 -15.96
N GLU A 352 2.81 20.84 -15.21
CA GLU A 352 1.57 20.20 -14.74
C GLU A 352 0.66 19.70 -15.86
N GLY A 353 1.26 19.15 -16.92
CA GLY A 353 0.59 18.42 -18.00
C GLY A 353 0.29 19.27 -19.23
N LYS A 354 0.74 20.54 -19.25
CA LYS A 354 0.50 21.44 -20.39
C LYS A 354 1.41 21.13 -21.57
N THR A 355 2.67 20.78 -21.31
CA THR A 355 3.61 20.36 -22.35
C THR A 355 4.31 19.06 -21.96
N TRP A 356 4.36 18.13 -22.91
CA TRP A 356 4.93 16.80 -22.73
C TRP A 356 6.20 16.63 -23.56
N ARG A 357 7.20 15.98 -22.97
CA ARG A 357 8.46 15.62 -23.63
C ARG A 357 8.68 14.13 -23.49
N ASP A 358 8.92 13.47 -24.62
CA ASP A 358 9.18 12.03 -24.60
C ASP A 358 10.55 11.74 -23.99
N VAL A 359 10.57 10.67 -23.18
CA VAL A 359 11.79 10.13 -22.58
C VAL A 359 12.26 9.00 -23.46
N ARG A 360 13.54 9.03 -23.82
CA ARG A 360 14.16 7.89 -24.48
C ARG A 360 14.32 6.77 -23.46
N LEU A 361 13.69 5.63 -23.73
CA LEU A 361 13.74 4.46 -22.88
C LEU A 361 14.55 3.33 -23.53
N GLU A 362 15.23 2.56 -22.68
CA GLU A 362 15.90 1.32 -23.02
C GLU A 362 15.23 0.17 -22.28
N ARG A 363 14.96 -0.93 -22.99
CA ARG A 363 14.27 -2.09 -22.42
C ARG A 363 15.26 -2.95 -21.61
N ASP A 364 14.88 -3.34 -20.39
CA ASP A 364 15.64 -4.31 -19.58
C ASP A 364 15.45 -5.73 -20.12
N GLY A 365 16.33 -6.11 -21.05
CA GLY A 365 16.39 -7.46 -21.61
C GLY A 365 15.05 -7.91 -22.19
N SER A 366 14.54 -9.05 -21.71
CA SER A 366 13.27 -9.63 -22.13
C SER A 366 12.09 -9.20 -21.25
N LYS A 367 12.31 -8.48 -20.15
CA LYS A 367 11.22 -8.06 -19.25
C LYS A 367 10.41 -6.95 -19.90
N ALA A 368 9.16 -6.80 -19.48
CA ALA A 368 8.37 -5.62 -19.78
C ALA A 368 8.73 -4.50 -18.78
N ALA A 369 10.00 -4.09 -18.80
CA ALA A 369 10.55 -3.03 -17.98
C ALA A 369 11.46 -2.16 -18.86
N TRP A 370 11.43 -0.86 -18.62
CA TRP A 370 12.13 0.14 -19.41
C TRP A 370 12.67 1.24 -18.52
N GLU A 371 13.89 1.67 -18.79
CA GLU A 371 14.62 2.66 -18.01
C GLU A 371 15.11 3.78 -18.91
N GLY A 372 15.24 4.97 -18.36
CA GLY A 372 15.79 6.14 -19.04
C GLY A 372 16.15 7.23 -18.05
N GLU A 373 16.56 8.37 -18.60
CA GLU A 373 17.02 9.50 -17.80
C GLU A 373 16.28 10.77 -18.19
N VAL A 374 15.97 11.61 -17.20
CA VAL A 374 15.37 12.93 -17.43
C VAL A 374 16.15 14.03 -16.74
N LYS A 375 16.35 15.15 -17.44
CA LYS A 375 16.96 16.35 -16.87
C LYS A 375 15.90 17.23 -16.24
N VAL A 376 15.87 17.26 -14.91
CA VAL A 376 14.92 18.08 -14.13
C VAL A 376 15.38 19.55 -14.14
N PRO A 377 14.56 20.50 -14.63
CA PRO A 377 14.88 21.93 -14.54
C PRO A 377 15.07 22.39 -13.08
N ARG A 378 15.90 23.42 -12.86
CA ARG A 378 16.19 23.93 -11.50
C ARG A 378 14.99 24.60 -10.84
N ASP A 379 14.10 25.15 -11.64
CA ASP A 379 12.94 25.92 -11.23
C ASP A 379 11.64 25.10 -11.26
N ALA A 380 11.69 23.85 -11.73
CA ALA A 380 10.57 22.94 -11.66
C ALA A 380 10.12 22.74 -10.20
N ARG A 381 8.80 22.61 -10.00
CA ARG A 381 8.19 22.36 -8.69
C ARG A 381 7.69 20.93 -8.53
N SER A 382 7.42 20.29 -9.66
CA SER A 382 6.97 18.91 -9.74
C SER A 382 7.34 18.34 -11.09
N LEU A 383 7.32 17.02 -11.16
CA LEU A 383 7.41 16.22 -12.36
C LEU A 383 6.06 15.52 -12.51
N SER A 384 5.41 15.67 -13.67
CA SER A 384 4.22 14.90 -14.06
C SER A 384 4.63 13.84 -15.06
N LEU A 385 4.05 12.65 -14.98
CA LEU A 385 4.40 11.51 -15.82
C LEU A 385 3.18 11.09 -16.64
N ARG A 386 3.44 10.69 -17.89
CA ARG A 386 2.49 9.99 -18.73
C ARG A 386 3.18 8.78 -19.32
N ALA A 387 2.65 7.60 -19.09
CA ALA A 387 3.25 6.36 -19.58
C ALA A 387 2.22 5.45 -20.23
N SER A 388 2.69 4.55 -21.08
CA SER A 388 1.85 3.51 -21.68
C SER A 388 2.62 2.21 -21.92
N ALA A 389 1.88 1.11 -22.00
CA ALA A 389 2.37 -0.19 -22.46
C ALA A 389 1.26 -0.91 -23.23
N ARG A 390 1.63 -1.83 -24.12
CA ARG A 390 0.69 -2.60 -24.96
C ARG A 390 1.16 -4.02 -25.16
N ASP A 391 0.26 -4.91 -25.55
CA ASP A 391 0.60 -6.28 -25.94
C ASP A 391 0.37 -6.55 -27.44
N ASP A 392 0.70 -7.77 -27.86
CA ASP A 392 0.51 -8.28 -29.22
C ASP A 392 -0.89 -8.87 -29.48
N ARG A 393 -1.84 -8.70 -28.55
CA ARG A 393 -3.23 -9.19 -28.60
C ARG A 393 -4.30 -8.11 -28.51
N GLY A 394 -3.90 -6.84 -28.44
CA GLY A 394 -4.79 -5.68 -28.38
C GLY A 394 -5.09 -5.18 -26.97
N GLY A 395 -4.38 -5.68 -25.96
CA GLY A 395 -4.31 -5.11 -24.63
C GLY A 395 -3.43 -3.86 -24.61
N ALA A 396 -3.88 -2.82 -23.91
CA ALA A 396 -3.11 -1.59 -23.72
C ALA A 396 -3.46 -0.96 -22.37
N VAL A 397 -2.50 -0.26 -21.78
CA VAL A 397 -2.68 0.59 -20.61
C VAL A 397 -1.99 1.93 -20.84
N SER A 398 -2.63 3.01 -20.42
CA SER A 398 -2.00 4.32 -20.33
C SER A 398 -2.35 4.99 -19.01
N GLN A 399 -1.39 5.68 -18.41
CA GLN A 399 -1.60 6.44 -17.19
C GLN A 399 -0.95 7.82 -17.30
N GLU A 400 -1.67 8.86 -16.86
CA GLU A 400 -1.21 10.24 -16.75
C GLU A 400 -1.40 10.71 -15.30
N ILE A 401 -0.30 11.08 -14.63
CA ILE A 401 -0.29 11.52 -13.24
C ILE A 401 0.32 12.92 -13.17
N VAL A 402 -0.52 13.90 -12.82
CA VAL A 402 -0.11 15.29 -12.62
C VAL A 402 0.50 15.46 -11.24
N ARG A 403 1.67 16.11 -11.19
CA ARG A 403 2.49 16.24 -9.98
C ARG A 403 2.82 14.87 -9.37
N ALA A 404 3.24 13.93 -10.22
CA ALA A 404 3.63 12.58 -9.87
C ALA A 404 4.76 12.53 -8.83
N VAL A 405 5.73 13.45 -8.92
CA VAL A 405 6.89 13.55 -8.02
C VAL A 405 7.17 15.03 -7.72
N GLY A 406 7.60 15.35 -6.49
CA GLY A 406 8.02 16.70 -6.11
C GLY A 406 9.43 17.06 -6.59
N VAL A 407 9.73 18.34 -6.78
CA VAL A 407 11.08 18.81 -7.12
C VAL A 407 11.54 19.84 -6.10
N ARG A 408 12.77 19.67 -5.59
CA ARG A 408 13.40 20.57 -4.60
C ARG A 408 14.74 21.14 -5.02
#